data_AF-A0A426VV62-F1
#
_entry.id   AF-A0A426VV62-F1
#
_cell.length_a   1.000
_cell.length_b   1.000
_cell.length_c   1.000
_cell.angle_alpha   90.00
_cell.angle_beta   90.00
_cell.angle_gamma   90.00
#
_symmetry.space_group_name_H-M   'P 1'
#
loop_
_entity.id
_entity.type
_entity.pdbx_description
1 polymer ?
#
loop_
_entity_poly.entity_id
_entity_poly.type
_entity_poly.pdbx_seq_one_letter_code
_entity_poly.pdbx_strand_id
1 'polypeptide(L)'
;MKNKTVTAQELIDAGLPRAIFWNNELSKEVPSDIFIIATLKRSYNDFIIEKLIEFFGENYLLSALINHRNKLSDTLFSAVIDQINNLSNFKINIDKDDILFVYGSLKKGFDNHNLLSNDATYMGEAITVNRYSMYRDSFGNYPYLIPTPIMQIHGELYHIKSDDLWRKIDEFEGAPDYYERKKILVNKSNTIFYAWVYIQPHTQIPKNQKSLNKWLAN
;
A
#
# COMPACT_ATOMS: atom_id res chain seq x y z
N MET A 1 1.34 -1.89 15.62
CA MET A 1 1.26 -0.57 14.95
C MET A 1 2.47 0.19 15.42
N LYS A 2 3.46 0.47 14.56
CA LYS A 2 4.53 1.40 14.93
C LYS A 2 3.94 2.82 14.94
N ASN A 3 4.42 3.67 15.85
CA ASN A 3 3.78 4.93 16.22
C ASN A 3 3.54 5.84 15.01
N LYS A 4 2.36 6.50 14.98
CA LYS A 4 2.01 7.48 13.94
C LYS A 4 2.97 8.68 13.95
N THR A 5 3.57 8.96 15.10
CA THR A 5 4.56 10.01 15.33
C THR A 5 5.84 9.43 15.92
N VAL A 6 6.94 10.16 15.79
CA VAL A 6 8.27 9.82 16.32
C VAL A 6 9.00 11.11 16.69
N THR A 7 9.91 11.02 17.64
CA THR A 7 10.85 12.09 18.01
C THR A 7 12.24 11.79 17.47
N ALA A 8 13.07 12.82 17.27
CA ALA A 8 14.46 12.58 16.86
C ALA A 8 15.25 11.89 17.97
N GLN A 9 14.90 12.14 19.25
CA GLN A 9 15.55 11.50 20.40
C GLN A 9 15.38 9.98 20.39
N GLU A 10 14.16 9.46 20.15
CA GLU A 10 13.91 8.01 20.09
C GLU A 10 14.79 7.30 19.04
N LEU A 11 15.07 7.97 17.92
CA LEU A 11 15.89 7.42 16.85
C LEU A 11 17.38 7.53 17.13
N ILE A 12 17.82 8.60 17.80
CA ILE A 12 19.20 8.69 18.34
C ILE A 12 19.43 7.55 19.32
N ASP A 13 18.48 7.31 20.22
CA ASP A 13 18.55 6.23 21.21
C ASP A 13 18.54 4.85 20.55
N ALA A 14 17.89 4.71 19.38
CA ALA A 14 17.94 3.52 18.53
C ALA A 14 19.24 3.40 17.68
N GLY A 15 20.14 4.38 17.77
CA GLY A 15 21.45 4.36 17.13
C GLY A 15 21.55 5.08 15.79
N LEU A 16 20.54 5.86 15.38
CA LEU A 16 20.67 6.71 14.19
C LEU A 16 21.60 7.92 14.49
N PRO A 17 22.48 8.31 13.56
CA PRO A 17 23.42 9.41 13.81
C PRO A 17 22.71 10.74 13.99
N ARG A 18 23.09 11.54 14.99
CA ARG A 18 22.47 12.86 15.19
C ARG A 18 22.59 13.79 13.97
N ALA A 19 23.65 13.65 13.18
CA ALA A 19 23.96 14.51 12.03
C ALA A 19 22.94 14.45 10.88
N ILE A 20 22.11 13.39 10.81
CA ILE A 20 21.08 13.26 9.79
C ILE A 20 19.79 14.01 10.14
N PHE A 21 19.63 14.47 11.37
CA PHE A 21 18.41 15.17 11.79
C PHE A 21 18.47 16.66 11.44
N TRP A 22 17.33 17.16 10.95
CA TRP A 22 17.12 18.57 10.58
C TRP A 22 16.51 19.39 11.71
N ASN A 23 15.96 18.72 12.72
CA ASN A 23 15.29 19.36 13.84
C ASN A 23 16.24 19.47 15.04
N ASN A 24 16.40 20.69 15.58
CA ASN A 24 17.17 20.94 16.79
C ASN A 24 16.36 20.62 18.07
N GLU A 25 15.03 20.59 17.98
CA GLU A 25 14.13 20.20 19.07
C GLU A 25 13.93 18.68 19.08
N LEU A 26 14.83 17.96 19.75
CA LEU A 26 14.89 16.49 19.69
C LEU A 26 13.64 15.78 20.24
N SER A 27 12.89 16.42 21.14
CA SER A 27 11.67 15.89 21.76
C SER A 27 10.39 16.17 20.99
N LYS A 28 10.45 16.94 19.89
CA LYS A 28 9.28 17.27 19.10
C LYS A 28 8.78 16.04 18.33
N GLU A 29 7.51 15.71 18.52
CA GLU A 29 6.84 14.69 17.74
C GLU A 29 6.60 15.14 16.30
N VAL A 30 6.96 14.27 15.36
CA VAL A 30 6.78 14.45 13.91
C VAL A 30 6.09 13.19 13.37
N PRO A 31 5.17 13.30 12.39
CA PRO A 31 4.64 12.12 11.71
C PRO A 31 5.76 11.22 11.18
N SER A 32 5.71 9.93 11.52
CA SER A 32 6.80 8.99 11.27
C SER A 32 7.13 8.83 9.78
N ASP A 33 6.12 8.86 8.91
CA ASP A 33 6.28 8.82 7.46
C ASP A 33 7.01 10.06 6.93
N ILE A 34 6.65 11.26 7.40
CA ILE A 34 7.34 12.51 7.07
C ILE A 34 8.79 12.46 7.55
N PHE A 35 9.02 11.92 8.74
CA PHE A 35 10.36 11.78 9.30
C PHE A 35 11.24 10.87 8.43
N ILE A 36 10.76 9.68 8.09
CA ILE A 36 11.44 8.71 7.22
C ILE A 36 11.83 9.39 5.90
N ILE A 37 10.87 10.04 5.25
CA ILE A 37 11.06 10.66 3.93
C ILE A 37 12.06 11.81 4.00
N ALA A 38 11.98 12.65 5.03
CA ALA A 38 12.92 13.75 5.23
C ALA A 38 14.35 13.25 5.47
N THR A 39 14.49 12.16 6.24
CA THR A 39 15.78 11.53 6.54
C THR A 39 16.42 10.98 5.27
N LEU A 40 15.69 10.13 4.53
CA LEU A 40 16.20 9.49 3.31
C LEU A 40 16.53 10.49 2.20
N LYS A 41 15.79 11.61 2.11
CA LYS A 41 16.11 12.72 1.20
C LYS A 41 17.45 13.39 1.49
N ARG A 42 17.85 13.42 2.76
CA ARG A 42 19.09 14.07 3.19
C ARG A 42 20.27 13.13 3.12
N SER A 43 20.10 11.90 3.56
CA SER A 43 21.13 10.87 3.54
C SER A 43 20.50 9.49 3.60
N TYR A 44 20.93 8.60 2.71
CA TYR A 44 20.59 7.20 2.73
C TYR A 44 21.86 6.39 2.44
N ASN A 45 22.06 5.34 3.22
CA ASN A 45 23.06 4.30 3.04
C ASN A 45 22.57 3.06 3.79
N ASP A 46 23.26 1.95 3.63
CA ASP A 46 22.88 0.64 4.19
C ASP A 46 22.59 0.74 5.69
N PHE A 47 23.48 1.38 6.46
CA PHE A 47 23.33 1.56 7.90
C PHE A 47 22.07 2.34 8.28
N ILE A 48 21.79 3.46 7.61
CA ILE A 48 20.59 4.27 7.88
C ILE A 48 19.33 3.47 7.56
N ILE A 49 19.32 2.75 6.44
CA ILE A 49 18.16 1.97 5.99
C ILE A 49 17.91 0.81 6.96
N GLU A 50 18.94 0.07 7.36
CA GLU A 50 18.87 -0.99 8.38
C GLU A 50 18.28 -0.46 9.69
N LYS A 51 18.74 0.70 10.15
CA LYS A 51 18.22 1.30 11.39
C LYS A 51 16.78 1.77 11.28
N LEU A 52 16.37 2.30 10.12
CA LEU A 52 14.98 2.61 9.86
C LEU A 52 14.12 1.35 9.79
N ILE A 53 14.63 0.24 9.24
CA ILE A 53 13.96 -1.06 9.23
C ILE A 53 13.81 -1.61 10.66
N GLU A 54 14.88 -1.61 11.45
CA GLU A 54 14.86 -2.05 12.85
C GLU A 54 13.81 -1.26 13.64
N PHE A 55 13.85 0.08 13.53
CA PHE A 55 12.98 0.96 14.29
C PHE A 55 11.54 1.01 13.78
N PHE A 56 11.30 1.18 12.47
CA PHE A 56 9.97 1.35 11.87
C PHE A 56 9.34 0.06 11.32
N GLY A 57 10.17 -0.93 10.97
CA GLY A 57 9.76 -2.18 10.37
C GLY A 57 9.63 -2.03 8.86
N GLU A 58 9.99 -3.08 8.14
CA GLU A 58 10.09 -3.09 6.66
C GLU A 58 8.77 -2.64 6.00
N ASN A 59 7.64 -3.20 6.44
CA ASN A 59 6.32 -2.86 5.91
C ASN A 59 5.95 -1.37 6.10
N TYR A 60 6.35 -0.77 7.22
CA TYR A 60 6.06 0.64 7.49
C TYR A 60 6.94 1.54 6.63
N LEU A 61 8.24 1.23 6.55
CA LEU A 61 9.20 1.95 5.71
C LEU A 61 8.74 1.94 4.25
N LEU A 62 8.38 0.76 3.71
CA LEU A 62 7.85 0.62 2.36
C LEU A 62 6.57 1.42 2.15
N SER A 63 5.66 1.39 3.12
CA SER A 63 4.42 2.17 3.05
C SER A 63 4.68 3.67 3.03
N ALA A 64 5.64 4.17 3.82
CA ALA A 64 6.04 5.58 3.83
C ALA A 64 6.62 6.00 2.47
N LEU A 65 7.53 5.20 1.91
CA LEU A 65 8.12 5.44 0.58
C LEU A 65 7.06 5.56 -0.51
N ILE A 66 6.06 4.68 -0.48
CA ILE A 66 4.99 4.63 -1.47
C ILE A 66 3.98 5.76 -1.32
N ASN A 67 3.53 6.03 -0.09
CA ASN A 67 2.55 7.08 0.17
C ASN A 67 3.11 8.48 -0.17
N HIS A 68 4.43 8.64 -0.13
CA HIS A 68 5.13 9.87 -0.47
C HIS A 68 5.98 9.72 -1.74
N ARG A 69 5.64 8.76 -2.62
CA ARG A 69 6.40 8.48 -3.85
C ARG A 69 6.59 9.72 -4.72
N ASN A 70 5.56 10.57 -4.83
CA ASN A 70 5.62 11.83 -5.58
C ASN A 70 6.61 12.86 -5.01
N LYS A 71 7.08 12.68 -3.78
CA LYS A 71 8.09 13.54 -3.15
C LYS A 71 9.51 13.00 -3.34
N LEU A 72 9.70 11.76 -3.81
CA LEU A 72 11.00 11.11 -3.94
C LEU A 72 11.48 11.14 -5.39
N SER A 73 12.79 11.23 -5.63
CA SER A 73 13.35 10.99 -6.97
C SER A 73 13.33 9.50 -7.28
N ASP A 74 13.26 9.13 -8.56
CA ASP A 74 13.28 7.73 -8.98
C ASP A 74 14.56 7.02 -8.52
N THR A 75 15.72 7.68 -8.62
CA THR A 75 17.00 7.13 -8.16
C THR A 75 17.01 6.82 -6.66
N LEU A 76 16.50 7.74 -5.83
CA LEU A 76 16.42 7.52 -4.38
C LEU A 76 15.45 6.38 -4.07
N PHE A 77 14.28 6.38 -4.71
CA PHE A 77 13.28 5.36 -4.50
C PHE A 77 13.82 3.98 -4.85
N SER A 78 14.38 3.80 -6.06
CA SER A 78 14.97 2.54 -6.49
C SER A 78 16.10 2.07 -5.57
N ALA A 79 17.04 2.95 -5.21
CA ALA A 79 18.15 2.58 -4.35
C ALA A 79 17.69 2.09 -2.96
N VAL A 80 16.68 2.73 -2.37
CA VAL A 80 16.13 2.28 -1.08
C VAL A 80 15.36 0.97 -1.23
N ILE A 81 14.60 0.77 -2.31
CA ILE A 81 13.90 -0.50 -2.57
C ILE A 81 14.89 -1.65 -2.76
N ASP A 82 15.96 -1.43 -3.53
CA ASP A 82 17.01 -2.43 -3.75
C ASP A 82 17.69 -2.82 -2.44
N GLN A 83 17.96 -1.83 -1.56
CA GLN A 83 18.54 -2.12 -0.25
C GLN A 83 17.59 -2.89 0.65
N ILE A 84 16.30 -2.52 0.69
CA ILE A 84 15.31 -3.30 1.47
C ILE A 84 15.23 -4.72 0.92
N ASN A 85 15.23 -4.91 -0.41
CA ASN A 85 15.25 -6.22 -1.05
C ASN A 85 16.46 -7.08 -0.63
N ASN A 86 17.63 -6.47 -0.46
CA ASN A 86 18.84 -7.18 -0.04
C ASN A 86 18.80 -7.60 1.44
N LEU A 87 18.05 -6.87 2.27
CA LEU A 87 17.98 -7.08 3.72
C LEU A 87 16.76 -7.93 4.14
N SER A 88 15.71 -7.92 3.35
CA SER A 88 14.43 -8.54 3.68
C SER A 88 14.34 -10.01 3.25
N ASN A 89 13.59 -10.80 4.02
CA ASN A 89 13.26 -12.18 3.66
C ASN A 89 12.17 -12.29 2.59
N PHE A 90 11.56 -11.16 2.18
CA PHE A 90 10.57 -11.09 1.12
C PHE A 90 11.12 -10.32 -0.08
N LYS A 91 10.59 -10.62 -1.26
CA LYS A 91 10.93 -9.87 -2.48
C LYS A 91 9.99 -8.70 -2.65
N ILE A 92 10.49 -7.59 -3.16
CA ILE A 92 9.71 -6.42 -3.49
C ILE A 92 9.78 -6.24 -5.00
N ASN A 93 8.63 -6.34 -5.64
CA ASN A 93 8.43 -6.01 -7.05
C ASN A 93 7.55 -4.75 -7.12
N ILE A 94 8.21 -3.59 -7.23
CA ILE A 94 7.54 -2.29 -7.41
C ILE A 94 7.73 -1.78 -8.85
N ASP A 95 8.06 -2.65 -9.79
CA ASP A 95 8.19 -2.24 -11.19
C ASP A 95 6.89 -1.68 -11.77
N LYS A 96 7.01 -1.01 -12.92
CA LYS A 96 5.94 -0.34 -13.68
C LYS A 96 4.85 -1.28 -14.21
N ASP A 97 4.73 -2.49 -13.69
CA ASP A 97 3.68 -3.40 -14.12
C ASP A 97 2.32 -2.83 -13.72
N ASP A 98 1.41 -2.83 -14.68
CA ASP A 98 0.03 -2.42 -14.50
C ASP A 98 -0.73 -3.53 -13.78
N ILE A 99 -0.44 -3.67 -12.48
CA ILE A 99 -1.04 -4.69 -11.63
C ILE A 99 -2.27 -4.12 -10.95
N LEU A 100 -3.38 -4.82 -11.08
CA LEU A 100 -4.63 -4.57 -10.36
C LEU A 100 -4.80 -5.58 -9.23
N PHE A 101 -5.06 -5.08 -8.03
CA PHE A 101 -5.56 -5.86 -6.90
C PHE A 101 -7.08 -5.72 -6.82
N VAL A 102 -7.79 -6.84 -6.97
CA VAL A 102 -9.25 -6.89 -6.83
C VAL A 102 -9.65 -7.63 -5.55
N TYR A 103 -10.58 -7.06 -4.80
CA TYR A 103 -11.07 -7.63 -3.53
C TYR A 103 -12.55 -8.01 -3.59
N GLY A 104 -13.26 -7.63 -4.66
CA GLY A 104 -14.72 -7.71 -4.79
C GLY A 104 -15.19 -8.41 -6.07
N SER A 105 -16.14 -7.80 -6.76
CA SER A 105 -16.92 -8.42 -7.84
C SER A 105 -16.16 -8.71 -9.13
N LEU A 106 -14.95 -8.15 -9.30
CA LEU A 106 -14.05 -8.47 -10.42
C LEU A 106 -13.24 -9.77 -10.20
N LYS A 107 -13.26 -10.33 -9.00
CA LYS A 107 -12.56 -11.60 -8.68
C LYS A 107 -13.11 -12.77 -9.50
N LYS A 108 -12.30 -13.81 -9.68
CA LYS A 108 -12.74 -15.07 -10.31
C LYS A 108 -13.96 -15.65 -9.61
N GLY A 109 -14.92 -16.11 -10.40
CA GLY A 109 -16.17 -16.71 -9.92
C GLY A 109 -17.28 -15.70 -9.58
N PHE A 110 -17.06 -14.40 -9.81
CA PHE A 110 -18.09 -13.36 -9.70
C PHE A 110 -18.51 -12.84 -11.08
N ASP A 111 -19.72 -12.28 -11.16
CA ASP A 111 -20.37 -11.89 -12.43
C ASP A 111 -19.54 -10.89 -13.25
N ASN A 112 -18.83 -9.98 -12.59
CA ASN A 112 -18.08 -8.91 -13.28
C ASN A 112 -16.67 -9.36 -13.70
N HIS A 113 -16.27 -10.61 -13.44
CA HIS A 113 -14.96 -11.13 -13.83
C HIS A 113 -14.73 -11.11 -15.36
N ASN A 114 -15.79 -11.15 -16.15
CA ASN A 114 -15.72 -11.06 -17.62
C ASN A 114 -15.05 -9.78 -18.11
N LEU A 115 -15.02 -8.72 -17.30
CA LEU A 115 -14.28 -7.50 -17.61
C LEU A 115 -12.76 -7.75 -17.69
N LEU A 116 -12.24 -8.72 -16.92
CA LEU A 116 -10.82 -9.08 -16.85
C LEU A 116 -10.45 -10.30 -17.70
N SER A 117 -11.40 -11.19 -17.99
CA SER A 117 -11.12 -12.57 -18.44
C SER A 117 -10.32 -12.69 -19.73
N ASN A 118 -10.42 -11.71 -20.64
CA ASN A 118 -9.75 -11.75 -21.95
C ASN A 118 -8.44 -10.95 -21.99
N ASP A 119 -8.40 -9.82 -21.27
CA ASP A 119 -7.37 -8.80 -21.44
C ASP A 119 -6.49 -8.60 -20.19
N ALA A 120 -6.67 -9.43 -19.15
CA ALA A 120 -5.81 -9.49 -17.98
C ALA A 120 -5.20 -10.89 -17.78
N THR A 121 -4.04 -10.94 -17.12
CA THR A 121 -3.41 -12.19 -16.71
C THR A 121 -3.56 -12.36 -15.20
N TYR A 122 -4.26 -13.40 -14.77
CA TYR A 122 -4.35 -13.76 -13.35
C TYR A 122 -2.97 -14.12 -12.78
N MET A 123 -2.57 -13.45 -11.71
CA MET A 123 -1.27 -13.64 -11.06
C MET A 123 -1.35 -14.48 -9.79
N GLY A 124 -2.52 -14.57 -9.14
CA GLY A 124 -2.75 -15.36 -7.91
C GLY A 124 -3.48 -14.60 -6.80
N GLU A 125 -3.76 -15.28 -5.68
CA GLU A 125 -4.29 -14.64 -4.48
C GLU A 125 -3.23 -13.75 -3.82
N ALA A 126 -3.69 -12.65 -3.20
CA ALA A 126 -2.84 -11.71 -2.46
C ALA A 126 -3.57 -11.15 -1.23
N ILE A 127 -2.81 -10.57 -0.31
CA ILE A 127 -3.33 -9.90 0.88
C ILE A 127 -2.72 -8.49 0.98
N THR A 128 -3.51 -7.49 1.38
CA THR A 128 -2.97 -6.14 1.59
C THR A 128 -1.91 -6.13 2.69
N VAL A 129 -0.80 -5.41 2.49
CA VAL A 129 0.23 -5.23 3.53
C VAL A 129 -0.32 -4.33 4.65
N ASN A 130 -0.90 -3.21 4.26
CA ASN A 130 -1.59 -2.31 5.19
C ASN A 130 -2.99 -2.81 5.51
N ARG A 131 -3.51 -2.38 6.66
CA ARG A 131 -4.89 -2.64 7.07
C ARG A 131 -5.83 -1.64 6.40
N TYR A 132 -7.01 -2.12 6.07
CA TYR A 132 -8.15 -1.39 5.52
C TYR A 132 -9.42 -1.85 6.22
N SER A 133 -10.56 -1.32 5.80
CA SER A 133 -11.87 -1.80 6.22
C SER A 133 -12.74 -1.97 4.98
N MET A 134 -13.48 -3.07 4.94
CA MET A 134 -14.27 -3.44 3.78
C MET A 134 -15.69 -3.78 4.24
N TYR A 135 -16.68 -3.21 3.57
CA TYR A 135 -18.09 -3.33 3.95
C TYR A 135 -18.95 -3.64 2.74
N ARG A 136 -20.16 -4.13 2.97
CA ARG A 136 -21.15 -4.32 1.92
C ARG A 136 -21.86 -3.01 1.62
N ASP A 137 -22.12 -2.77 0.34
CA ASP A 137 -23.03 -1.71 -0.09
C ASP A 137 -24.44 -1.88 0.51
N SER A 138 -25.32 -0.89 0.31
CA SER A 138 -26.67 -0.89 0.89
C SER A 138 -27.53 -2.08 0.45
N PHE A 139 -27.24 -2.66 -0.71
CA PHE A 139 -27.97 -3.80 -1.26
C PHE A 139 -27.31 -5.15 -0.95
N GLY A 140 -26.10 -5.17 -0.38
CA GLY A 140 -25.38 -6.39 -0.08
C GLY A 140 -24.70 -7.06 -1.27
N ASN A 141 -24.74 -6.43 -2.45
CA ASN A 141 -24.32 -6.99 -3.73
C ASN A 141 -22.81 -6.88 -3.94
N TYR A 142 -22.19 -5.82 -3.43
CA TYR A 142 -20.78 -5.53 -3.69
C TYR A 142 -20.06 -5.02 -2.44
N PRO A 143 -18.77 -5.36 -2.27
CA PRO A 143 -17.97 -4.76 -1.22
C PRO A 143 -17.37 -3.42 -1.68
N TYR A 144 -17.16 -2.50 -0.74
CA TYR A 144 -16.36 -1.30 -0.94
C TYR A 144 -15.26 -1.20 0.12
N LEU A 145 -14.11 -0.67 -0.28
CA LEU A 145 -12.90 -0.58 0.54
C LEU A 145 -12.63 0.86 1.01
N ILE A 146 -12.43 1.05 2.32
CA ILE A 146 -12.15 2.36 2.96
C ILE A 146 -10.73 2.32 3.57
N PRO A 147 -9.95 3.43 3.51
CA PRO A 147 -8.61 3.54 4.09
C PRO A 147 -8.54 3.48 5.64
N THR A 148 -9.64 3.27 6.34
CA THR A 148 -9.63 3.06 7.80
C THR A 148 -8.97 1.72 8.15
N PRO A 149 -7.91 1.69 8.98
CA PRO A 149 -7.07 0.49 9.15
C PRO A 149 -7.61 -0.50 10.18
N ILE A 150 -8.54 -1.39 9.79
CA ILE A 150 -9.10 -2.43 10.66
C ILE A 150 -8.37 -3.77 10.49
N MET A 151 -8.33 -4.30 9.27
CA MET A 151 -7.80 -5.64 8.97
C MET A 151 -7.14 -5.69 7.59
N GLN A 152 -6.29 -6.69 7.36
CA GLN A 152 -5.76 -6.94 6.02
C GLN A 152 -6.84 -7.59 5.14
N ILE A 153 -6.87 -7.23 3.86
CA ILE A 153 -7.91 -7.65 2.92
C ILE A 153 -7.34 -8.67 1.93
N HIS A 154 -8.06 -9.77 1.77
CA HIS A 154 -7.76 -10.82 0.81
C HIS A 154 -8.40 -10.51 -0.54
N GLY A 155 -7.60 -10.67 -1.59
CA GLY A 155 -8.02 -10.45 -2.96
C GLY A 155 -7.18 -11.23 -3.95
N GLU A 156 -7.17 -10.76 -5.18
CA GLU A 156 -6.50 -11.39 -6.32
C GLU A 156 -5.70 -10.35 -7.08
N LEU A 157 -4.57 -10.77 -7.66
CA LEU A 157 -3.75 -9.93 -8.53
C LEU A 157 -3.96 -10.28 -9.99
N TYR A 158 -4.00 -9.23 -10.80
CA TYR A 158 -4.11 -9.30 -12.26
C TYR A 158 -3.10 -8.35 -12.89
N HIS A 159 -2.37 -8.83 -13.90
CA HIS A 159 -1.61 -7.96 -14.78
C HIS A 159 -2.52 -7.47 -15.91
N ILE A 160 -2.67 -6.16 -16.04
CA ILE A 160 -3.50 -5.49 -17.03
C ILE A 160 -2.65 -5.23 -18.28
N LYS A 161 -3.12 -5.71 -19.44
CA LYS A 161 -2.30 -5.74 -20.66
C LYS A 161 -2.41 -4.49 -21.52
N SER A 162 -3.35 -3.59 -21.25
CA SER A 162 -3.60 -2.41 -22.08
C SER A 162 -4.28 -1.25 -21.33
N ASP A 163 -4.01 -0.03 -21.78
CA ASP A 163 -4.68 1.20 -21.32
C ASP A 163 -6.19 1.17 -21.62
N ASP A 164 -6.60 0.49 -22.68
CA ASP A 164 -8.00 0.28 -23.04
C ASP A 164 -8.76 -0.48 -21.97
N LEU A 165 -8.14 -1.52 -21.39
CA LEU A 165 -8.73 -2.24 -20.27
C LEU A 165 -8.79 -1.34 -19.02
N TRP A 166 -7.77 -0.52 -18.76
CA TRP A 166 -7.83 0.44 -17.66
C TRP A 166 -9.01 1.39 -17.75
N ARG A 167 -9.27 1.97 -18.93
CA ARG A 167 -10.42 2.87 -19.12
C ARG A 167 -11.75 2.17 -18.87
N LYS A 168 -11.90 0.92 -19.34
CA LYS A 168 -13.13 0.14 -19.11
C LYS A 168 -13.35 -0.15 -17.61
N ILE A 169 -12.27 -0.43 -16.87
CA ILE A 169 -12.35 -0.66 -15.43
C ILE A 169 -12.65 0.66 -14.70
N ASP A 170 -12.01 1.77 -15.08
CA ASP A 170 -12.30 3.09 -14.51
C ASP A 170 -13.77 3.47 -14.73
N GLU A 171 -14.30 3.28 -15.94
CA GLU A 171 -15.72 3.52 -16.27
C GLU A 171 -16.65 2.63 -15.45
N PHE A 172 -16.35 1.33 -15.36
CA PHE A 172 -17.13 0.36 -14.59
C PHE A 172 -17.17 0.68 -13.09
N GLU A 173 -16.04 1.08 -12.51
CA GLU A 173 -15.92 1.48 -11.11
C GLU A 173 -16.39 2.92 -10.88
N GLY A 174 -16.75 3.67 -11.94
CA GLY A 174 -17.13 5.08 -11.83
C GLY A 174 -16.01 5.97 -11.29
N ALA A 175 -14.75 5.65 -11.59
CA ALA A 175 -13.59 6.42 -11.15
C ALA A 175 -13.36 7.69 -11.99
N PRO A 176 -12.90 8.81 -11.39
CA PRO A 176 -12.50 8.95 -9.99
C PRO A 176 -13.63 9.36 -9.02
N ASP A 177 -14.86 9.52 -9.50
CA ASP A 177 -15.94 10.16 -8.73
C ASP A 177 -16.58 9.24 -7.68
N TYR A 178 -16.85 7.98 -8.02
CA TYR A 178 -17.47 6.99 -7.13
C TYR A 178 -16.42 6.16 -6.37
N TYR A 179 -15.44 5.61 -7.09
CA TYR A 179 -14.23 5.03 -6.51
C TYR A 179 -13.00 5.82 -6.95
N GLU A 180 -12.00 5.93 -6.09
CA GLU A 180 -10.69 6.43 -6.44
C GLU A 180 -9.73 5.28 -6.72
N ARG A 181 -9.05 5.32 -7.87
CA ARG A 181 -7.97 4.39 -8.18
C ARG A 181 -6.67 4.82 -7.48
N LYS A 182 -6.15 3.96 -6.61
CA LYS A 182 -4.94 4.25 -5.81
C LYS A 182 -3.99 3.06 -5.83
N LYS A 183 -2.67 3.29 -5.79
CA LYS A 183 -1.71 2.20 -5.61
C LYS A 183 -1.48 1.87 -4.14
N ILE A 184 -1.44 0.58 -3.82
CA ILE A 184 -1.22 0.03 -2.48
C ILE A 184 -0.21 -1.13 -2.52
N LEU A 185 0.32 -1.49 -1.35
CA LEU A 185 1.14 -2.67 -1.17
C LEU A 185 0.31 -3.92 -0.89
N VAL A 186 0.59 -4.98 -1.62
CA VAL A 186 -0.04 -6.30 -1.45
C VAL A 186 1.02 -7.40 -1.44
N ASN A 187 0.88 -8.38 -0.56
CA ASN A 187 1.76 -9.54 -0.48
C ASN A 187 1.11 -10.71 -1.19
N LYS A 188 1.81 -11.26 -2.18
CA LYS A 188 1.54 -12.55 -2.78
C LYS A 188 2.74 -13.47 -2.54
N SER A 189 2.53 -14.54 -1.77
CA SER A 189 3.53 -15.59 -1.56
C SER A 189 4.93 -15.05 -1.22
N ASN A 190 5.00 -14.12 -0.27
CA ASN A 190 6.25 -13.48 0.18
C ASN A 190 6.91 -12.59 -0.89
N THR A 191 6.13 -12.13 -1.87
CA THR A 191 6.50 -11.07 -2.80
C THR A 191 5.52 -9.90 -2.64
N ILE A 192 6.05 -8.73 -2.35
CA ILE A 192 5.32 -7.48 -2.22
C ILE A 192 5.19 -6.83 -3.60
N PHE A 193 3.96 -6.57 -4.02
CA PHE A 193 3.62 -5.88 -5.25
C PHE A 193 3.05 -4.50 -4.98
N TYR A 194 3.29 -3.57 -5.89
CA TYR A 194 2.67 -2.25 -5.90
C TYR A 194 1.51 -2.20 -6.89
N ALA A 195 0.32 -2.51 -6.39
CA ALA A 195 -0.86 -2.74 -7.22
C ALA A 195 -1.88 -1.61 -7.10
N TRP A 196 -2.54 -1.27 -8.20
CA TRP A 196 -3.73 -0.43 -8.21
C TRP A 196 -4.89 -1.14 -7.50
N VAL A 197 -5.73 -0.36 -6.83
CA VAL A 197 -6.98 -0.79 -6.20
C VAL A 197 -7.99 0.36 -6.29
N TYR A 198 -9.27 0.04 -6.31
CA TYR A 198 -10.36 1.02 -6.24
C TYR A 198 -10.85 1.15 -4.79
N ILE A 199 -10.87 2.36 -4.24
CA ILE A 199 -11.27 2.64 -2.85
C ILE A 199 -12.33 3.75 -2.79
N GLN A 200 -13.14 3.77 -1.72
CA GLN A 200 -14.03 4.90 -1.41
C GLN A 200 -13.50 5.66 -0.18
N PRO A 201 -12.59 6.62 -0.36
CA PRO A 201 -11.91 7.25 0.77
C PRO A 201 -12.80 8.18 1.60
N HIS A 202 -13.89 8.68 1.01
CA HIS A 202 -14.80 9.65 1.65
C HIS A 202 -16.06 9.01 2.26
N THR A 203 -16.20 7.69 2.18
CA THR A 203 -17.37 6.97 2.67
C THR A 203 -17.31 6.78 4.19
N GLN A 204 -18.45 7.02 4.86
CA GLN A 204 -18.57 6.79 6.29
C GLN A 204 -18.64 5.29 6.61
N ILE A 205 -18.04 4.90 7.74
CA ILE A 205 -18.12 3.53 8.23
C ILE A 205 -19.58 3.22 8.62
N PRO A 206 -20.18 2.14 8.10
CA PRO A 206 -21.53 1.76 8.48
C PRO A 206 -21.57 1.30 9.95
N LYS A 207 -22.48 1.87 10.74
CA LYS A 207 -22.58 1.62 12.20
C LYS A 207 -22.97 0.17 12.55
N ASN A 208 -23.74 -0.48 11.66
CA ASN A 208 -24.38 -1.78 11.94
C ASN A 208 -23.77 -2.93 11.13
N GLN A 209 -22.56 -2.76 10.58
CA GLN A 209 -21.86 -3.83 9.87
C GLN A 209 -20.48 -4.08 10.49
N LYS A 210 -20.08 -5.35 10.50
CA LYS A 210 -18.69 -5.72 10.79
C LYS A 210 -17.87 -5.63 9.51
N SER A 211 -16.64 -5.16 9.62
CA SER A 211 -15.71 -5.17 8.49
C SER A 211 -15.42 -6.62 8.06
N LEU A 212 -15.35 -6.82 6.76
CA LEU A 212 -14.96 -8.07 6.12
C LEU A 212 -13.46 -8.06 5.82
N ASN A 213 -12.80 -9.23 5.89
CA ASN A 213 -11.43 -9.41 5.41
C ASN A 213 -11.37 -10.11 4.04
N LYS A 214 -12.42 -10.80 3.61
CA LYS A 214 -12.50 -11.49 2.31
C LYS A 214 -13.92 -11.42 1.77
N TRP A 215 -14.04 -11.16 0.47
CA TRP A 215 -15.30 -11.31 -0.28
C TRP A 215 -15.38 -12.72 -0.86
N LEU A 216 -16.47 -13.43 -0.57
CA LEU A 216 -16.69 -14.82 -0.97
C LEU A 216 -17.88 -14.89 -1.93
N ALA A 217 -17.77 -15.75 -2.95
CA ALA A 217 -18.89 -16.07 -3.81
C ALA A 217 -19.96 -16.78 -2.97
N ASN A 218 -21.22 -16.47 -3.24
CA ASN A 218 -22.35 -17.16 -2.61
C ASN A 218 -22.49 -18.58 -3.14
#